data_AF-A0A7X1WR61-F1
#
_entry.id   AF-A0A7X1WR61-F1
#
_cell.length_a   1.000
_cell.length_b   1.000
_cell.length_c   1.000
_cell.angle_alpha   90.00
_cell.angle_beta   90.00
_cell.angle_gamma   90.00
#
_symmetry.space_group_name_H-M   'P 1'
#
loop_
_entity.id
_entity.type
_entity.pdbx_description
1 polymer ?
#
loop_
_entity_poly.entity_id
_entity_poly.type
_entity_poly.pdbx_seq_one_letter_code
_entity_poly.pdbx_strand_id
1 'polypeptide(L)'
;ITQQTGVAIYFCDPHSPWQRGSNENINGLIRQYLPKGTDLSVHSQEELNAIALQLNMRPRKRFDFKCPIEVMGEVMQKAMAMRHDAPASIQ
;
A
#
# COMPACT_ATOMS: atom_id res chain seq x y z
N ILE A 1 14.88 8.97 8.81
CA ILE A 1 14.14 8.25 7.74
C ILE A 1 14.64 8.70 6.36
N THR A 2 14.25 9.85 5.80
CA THR A 2 14.68 10.27 4.44
C THR A 2 16.19 10.25 4.21
N GLN A 3 16.99 10.83 5.13
CA GLN A 3 18.46 10.80 5.00
C GLN A 3 19.05 9.38 5.01
N GLN A 4 18.40 8.43 5.68
CA GLN A 4 18.90 7.06 5.84
C GLN A 4 18.39 6.12 4.73
N THR A 5 17.20 6.36 4.20
CA THR A 5 16.53 5.44 3.25
C THR A 5 16.41 6.01 1.84
N GLY A 6 16.67 7.31 1.65
CA GLY A 6 16.40 8.02 0.39
C GLY A 6 14.91 8.21 0.10
N VAL A 7 14.01 7.81 1.00
CA VAL A 7 12.56 7.91 0.78
C VAL A 7 12.07 9.32 1.09
N ALA A 8 11.48 9.98 0.10
CA ALA A 8 10.85 11.28 0.26
C ALA A 8 9.63 11.19 1.19
N ILE A 9 9.47 12.16 2.07
CA ILE A 9 8.34 12.27 3.00
C ILE A 9 7.45 13.43 2.56
N TYR A 10 6.15 13.18 2.50
CA TYR A 10 5.14 14.16 2.11
C TYR A 10 4.11 14.31 3.24
N PHE A 11 3.67 15.54 3.49
CA PHE A 11 2.60 15.87 4.43
C PHE A 11 1.37 16.40 3.68
N CYS A 12 0.21 16.27 4.30
CA CYS A 12 -1.02 16.85 3.78
C CYS A 12 -1.28 18.20 4.45
N ASP A 13 -1.92 19.09 3.71
CA ASP A 13 -2.33 20.39 4.19
C ASP A 13 -3.37 20.24 5.32
N PRO A 14 -3.31 21.09 6.36
CA PRO A 14 -4.33 21.12 7.39
C PRO A 14 -5.73 21.24 6.79
N HIS A 15 -6.70 20.53 7.38
CA HIS A 15 -8.10 20.52 6.93
C HIS A 15 -8.33 20.03 5.49
N SER A 16 -7.37 19.30 4.90
CA SER A 16 -7.47 18.73 3.54
C SER A 16 -7.54 17.19 3.53
N PRO A 17 -8.57 16.57 4.12
CA PRO A 17 -8.65 15.10 4.26
C PRO A 17 -8.67 14.35 2.91
N TRP A 18 -9.08 15.00 1.82
CA TRP A 18 -9.09 14.41 0.48
C TRP A 18 -7.69 14.08 -0.05
N GLN A 19 -6.64 14.75 0.42
CA GLN A 19 -5.24 14.42 0.07
C GLN A 19 -4.81 13.04 0.61
N ARG A 20 -5.60 12.43 1.50
CA ARG A 20 -5.39 11.09 2.05
C ARG A 20 -6.53 10.12 1.74
N GLY A 21 -7.34 10.41 0.72
CA GLY A 21 -8.57 9.65 0.44
C GLY A 21 -8.35 8.14 0.30
N SER A 22 -7.24 7.71 -0.31
CA SER A 22 -6.89 6.29 -0.41
C SER A 22 -6.61 5.64 0.95
N ASN A 23 -5.93 6.35 1.85
CA ASN A 23 -5.61 5.84 3.19
C ASN A 23 -6.89 5.69 4.02
N GLU A 24 -7.79 6.66 3.94
CA GLU A 24 -9.08 6.58 4.64
C GLU A 24 -9.97 5.44 4.10
N ASN A 25 -9.93 5.20 2.79
CA ASN A 25 -10.62 4.06 2.19
C ASN A 25 -10.07 2.71 2.70
N ILE A 26 -8.74 2.55 2.77
CA ILE A 26 -8.11 1.33 3.30
C ILE A 26 -8.36 1.18 4.79
N ASN A 27 -8.29 2.24 5.58
CA ASN A 27 -8.62 2.21 7.01
C ASN A 27 -10.04 1.71 7.26
N GLY A 28 -11.01 2.12 6.43
CA GLY A 28 -12.38 1.61 6.51
C GLY A 28 -12.48 0.10 6.27
N LEU A 29 -11.64 -0.45 5.39
CA LEU A 29 -11.60 -1.89 5.11
C LEU A 29 -10.90 -2.69 6.20
N ILE A 30 -9.80 -2.17 6.75
CA ILE A 30 -9.10 -2.78 7.89
C ILE A 30 -10.05 -2.91 9.09
N ARG A 31 -10.91 -1.90 9.31
CA ARG A 31 -11.89 -1.91 10.40
C ARG A 31 -12.98 -2.97 10.30
N GLN A 32 -13.12 -3.65 9.16
CA GLN A 32 -13.98 -4.82 9.03
C GLN A 32 -13.38 -6.06 9.72
N TYR A 33 -12.06 -6.07 9.91
CA TYR A 33 -11.31 -7.15 10.58
C TYR A 33 -10.86 -6.75 11.98
N LEU A 34 -10.40 -5.51 12.13
CA LEU A 34 -9.85 -4.96 13.37
C LEU A 34 -10.64 -3.70 13.73
N PRO A 35 -11.80 -3.83 14.39
CA PRO A 35 -12.62 -2.70 14.80
C PRO A 35 -11.80 -1.62 15.53
N LYS A 36 -12.30 -0.38 15.50
CA LYS A 36 -11.60 0.72 16.17
C LYS A 36 -11.48 0.42 17.67
N GLY A 37 -10.26 0.50 18.19
CA GLY A 37 -9.98 0.23 19.61
C GLY A 37 -9.67 -1.24 19.92
N THR A 38 -9.62 -2.11 18.91
CA THR A 38 -9.06 -3.46 19.07
C THR A 38 -7.64 -3.37 19.59
N ASP A 39 -7.35 -4.12 20.66
CA ASP A 39 -5.99 -4.33 21.13
C ASP A 39 -5.24 -5.18 20.09
N LEU A 40 -4.23 -4.59 19.45
CA LEU A 40 -3.46 -5.30 18.42
C LEU A 40 -2.41 -6.24 19.01
N SER A 41 -2.09 -6.12 20.30
CA SER A 41 -1.05 -6.93 20.95
C SER A 41 -1.47 -8.39 21.16
N VAL A 42 -2.76 -8.65 21.15
CA VAL A 42 -3.31 -10.02 21.28
C VAL A 42 -3.30 -10.79 19.97
N HIS A 43 -3.08 -10.11 18.84
CA HIS A 43 -3.08 -10.73 17.52
C HIS A 43 -1.68 -11.23 17.15
N SER A 44 -1.60 -12.46 16.65
CA SER A 44 -0.32 -12.98 16.16
C SER A 44 0.06 -12.35 14.82
N GLN A 45 1.35 -12.40 14.48
CA GLN A 45 1.81 -11.93 13.17
C GLN A 45 1.17 -12.72 12.03
N GLU A 46 0.92 -14.02 12.22
CA GLU A 46 0.23 -14.88 11.25
C GLU A 46 -1.20 -14.42 11.01
N GLU A 47 -1.95 -14.07 12.05
CA GLU A 47 -3.31 -13.53 11.93
C GLU A 47 -3.31 -12.21 11.16
N LEU A 48 -2.40 -11.29 11.50
CA LEU A 48 -2.27 -10.00 10.82
C LEU A 48 -1.86 -10.18 9.34
N ASN A 49 -0.97 -11.14 9.05
CA ASN A 49 -0.59 -11.48 7.68
C ASN A 49 -1.78 -12.06 6.89
N ALA A 50 -2.61 -12.90 7.52
CA ALA A 50 -3.80 -13.45 6.89
C ALA A 50 -4.81 -12.33 6.54
N ILE A 51 -5.02 -11.36 7.44
CA ILE A 51 -5.86 -10.19 7.17
C ILE A 51 -5.27 -9.37 6.00
N ALA A 52 -3.97 -9.10 6.01
CA ALA A 52 -3.30 -8.37 4.94
C ALA A 52 -3.43 -9.09 3.59
N LEU A 53 -3.26 -10.40 3.57
CA LEU A 53 -3.43 -11.22 2.37
C LEU A 53 -4.86 -11.13 1.84
N GLN A 54 -5.87 -11.28 2.69
CA GLN A 54 -7.26 -11.13 2.29
C GLN A 54 -7.57 -9.74 1.72
N LEU A 55 -7.04 -8.67 2.33
CA LEU A 55 -7.20 -7.32 1.82
C LEU A 55 -6.52 -7.10 0.45
N ASN A 56 -5.36 -7.71 0.24
CA ASN A 56 -4.57 -7.65 -0.98
C ASN A 56 -5.10 -8.55 -2.10
N MET A 57 -5.82 -9.62 -1.76
CA MET A 57 -6.53 -10.51 -2.68
C MET A 57 -7.99 -10.09 -2.93
N ARG A 58 -8.46 -9.01 -2.32
CA ARG A 58 -9.85 -8.54 -2.50
C ARG A 58 -10.00 -7.73 -3.78
N PRO A 59 -10.85 -8.14 -4.75
CA PRO A 59 -11.19 -7.37 -5.94
C PRO A 59 -11.59 -5.93 -5.64
N ARG A 60 -11.04 -4.95 -6.36
CA ARG A 60 -11.38 -3.52 -6.20
C ARG A 60 -11.99 -2.97 -7.48
N LYS A 61 -13.18 -2.36 -7.36
CA LYS A 61 -13.86 -1.71 -8.49
C LYS A 61 -12.99 -0.64 -9.19
N ARG A 62 -12.13 0.07 -8.45
CA ARG A 62 -11.18 1.05 -9.02
C ARG A 62 -10.17 0.43 -9.99
N PHE A 63 -9.89 -0.86 -9.86
CA PHE A 63 -8.93 -1.60 -10.67
C PHE A 63 -9.64 -2.57 -11.62
N ASP A 64 -10.85 -2.25 -12.09
CA ASP A 64 -11.65 -3.14 -12.94
C ASP A 64 -11.85 -4.53 -12.32
N PHE A 65 -12.02 -4.55 -10.99
CA PHE A 65 -12.14 -5.75 -10.16
C PHE A 65 -10.90 -6.64 -10.09
N LYS A 66 -9.73 -6.18 -10.54
CA LYS A 66 -8.45 -6.79 -10.18
C LYS A 66 -8.15 -6.62 -8.68
N CYS A 67 -7.34 -7.54 -8.16
CA CYS A 67 -6.85 -7.51 -6.79
C CYS A 67 -5.64 -6.58 -6.68
N PRO A 68 -5.47 -5.86 -5.55
CA PRO A 68 -4.30 -5.02 -5.31
C PRO A 68 -2.96 -5.73 -5.53
N ILE A 69 -2.86 -7.01 -5.15
CA ILE A 69 -1.63 -7.79 -5.34
C ILE A 69 -1.28 -7.99 -6.82
N GLU A 70 -2.27 -8.17 -7.69
CA GLU A 70 -2.09 -8.33 -9.14
C GLU A 70 -1.61 -7.01 -9.75
N VAL A 71 -2.31 -5.92 -9.43
CA VAL A 71 -1.96 -4.57 -9.91
C VAL A 71 -0.56 -4.17 -9.43
N MET A 72 -0.21 -4.48 -8.18
CA MET A 72 1.13 -4.23 -7.66
C MET A 72 2.19 -5.03 -8.42
N GLY A 73 1.92 -6.32 -8.71
CA GLY A 73 2.79 -7.15 -9.53
C GLY A 73 3.05 -6.55 -10.92
N GLU A 74 1.99 -6.11 -11.61
CA GLU A 74 2.09 -5.45 -12.91
C GLU A 74 2.92 -4.16 -12.85
N VAL A 75 2.71 -3.33 -11.82
CA VAL A 75 3.46 -2.07 -11.62
C VAL A 75 4.93 -2.35 -11.33
N MET A 76 5.23 -3.35 -10.48
CA MET A 76 6.61 -3.73 -10.17
C MET A 76 7.34 -4.27 -11.39
N GLN A 77 6.69 -5.12 -12.20
CA GLN A 77 7.28 -5.61 -13.44
C GLN A 77 7.60 -4.47 -14.41
N LYS A 78 6.68 -3.52 -14.60
CA LYS A 78 6.91 -2.32 -15.44
C LYS A 78 8.06 -1.48 -14.90
N ALA A 79 8.11 -1.25 -13.59
CA ALA A 79 9.18 -0.47 -12.95
C ALA A 79 10.55 -1.15 -13.08
N MET A 80 10.61 -2.48 -12.98
CA MET A 80 11.84 -3.25 -13.20
C MET A 80 12.28 -3.17 -14.66
N ALA A 81 11.37 -3.34 -15.62
CA ALA A 81 11.68 -3.20 -17.05
C ALA A 81 12.26 -1.81 -17.38
N MET A 82 11.64 -0.72 -16.90
CA MET A 82 12.14 0.65 -17.10
C MET A 82 13.54 0.88 -16.50
N ARG A 83 13.88 0.19 -15.40
CA ARG A 83 15.23 0.26 -14.81
C ARG A 83 16.28 -0.49 -15.63
N HIS A 84 15.89 -1.52 -16.36
CA HIS A 84 16.78 -2.25 -17.27
C HIS A 84 17.00 -1.52 -18.61
N ASP A 85 16.06 -0.68 -19.03
CA ASP A 85 16.14 0.13 -20.27
C ASP A 85 16.82 1.49 -20.08
N ALA A 86 17.16 1.88 -18.85
CA ALA A 86 18.04 3.02 -18.62
C ALA A 86 19.46 2.63 -19.05
N PRO A 87 20.09 3.29 -20.04
CA PRO A 87 21.49 3.02 -20.33
C PRO A 87 22.27 3.26 -19.05
N ALA A 88 23.18 2.34 -18.72
CA ALA A 88 24.20 2.61 -17.71
C ALA A 88 24.93 3.87 -18.18
N SER A 89 24.56 5.02 -17.61
CA SER A 89 25.23 6.27 -17.89
C SER A 89 26.67 6.11 -17.41
N ILE A 90 27.53 5.91 -18.41
CA ILE A 90 28.94 6.21 -18.52
C ILE A 90 29.42 7.14 -17.40
N GLN A 91 30.44 6.64 -16.69
CA GLN A 91 31.49 7.30 -15.89
C GLN A 91 31.17 8.68 -15.29
#